data_AF-A0A0M3DAT9-F1
#
_entry.id   AF-A0A0M3DAT9-F1
#
_cell.length_a   1.000
_cell.length_b   1.000
_cell.length_c   1.000
_cell.angle_alpha   90.00
_cell.angle_beta   90.00
_cell.angle_gamma   90.00
#
_symmetry.space_group_name_H-M   'P 1'
#
loop_
_entity.id
_entity.type
_entity.pdbx_description
1 polymer ?
#
loop_
_entity_poly.entity_id
_entity_poly.type
_entity_poly.pdbx_seq_one_letter_code
_entity_poly.pdbx_strand_id
1 'polypeptide(L)'
;MHRRETEPSEAGRDLLLNQVRELYGRIAYTQKTHEKQADICAMSSRRQRVWKFVLTAVGSGTFLASLFGLLLDPQWASLATSFIAVLVTAASLGDRTFRYGEEMQQHRDTAALLWNLRESYLSLIVDLKSESLPLDQARQKRDELQKAAQAVLKDAPRTTPQAYAMAQSGLKDKEDLTLSTQEIDLMLPEALREDWEH
;
A
#
# COMPACT_ATOMS: atom_id res chain seq x y z
N MET A 1 8.95 -48.66 2.60
CA MET A 1 8.22 -47.44 2.19
C MET A 1 6.73 -47.72 2.27
N HIS A 2 6.09 -47.37 3.37
CA HIS A 2 4.64 -47.44 3.52
C HIS A 2 4.10 -46.09 3.02
N ARG A 3 3.52 -46.06 1.82
CA ARG A 3 2.78 -44.90 1.32
C ARG A 3 1.57 -44.77 2.25
N ARG A 4 1.55 -43.80 3.17
CA ARG A 4 0.32 -43.45 3.89
C ARG A 4 -0.70 -43.09 2.82
N GLU A 5 -1.77 -43.86 2.74
CA GLU A 5 -2.96 -43.45 2.02
C GLU A 5 -3.54 -42.29 2.83
N THR A 6 -3.30 -41.06 2.39
CA THR A 6 -3.89 -39.85 2.98
C THR A 6 -5.40 -39.97 2.86
N GLU A 7 -6.12 -39.88 3.98
CA GLU A 7 -7.56 -39.99 3.94
C GLU A 7 -8.17 -38.85 3.12
N PRO A 8 -9.30 -39.04 2.41
CA PRO A 8 -9.92 -38.02 1.56
C PRO A 8 -10.19 -36.68 2.28
N SER A 9 -10.43 -36.73 3.60
CA SER A 9 -10.63 -35.57 4.47
C SER A 9 -9.33 -34.78 4.69
N GLU A 10 -8.21 -35.47 4.88
CA GLU A 10 -6.86 -34.90 5.09
C GLU A 10 -6.39 -34.19 3.80
N ALA A 11 -6.49 -34.88 2.66
CA ALA A 11 -6.17 -34.28 1.36
C ALA A 11 -7.04 -33.05 1.04
N GLY A 12 -8.32 -33.08 1.43
CA GLY A 12 -9.24 -31.95 1.26
C GLY A 12 -8.88 -30.74 2.15
N ARG A 13 -8.31 -30.98 3.32
CA ARG A 13 -7.84 -29.94 4.25
C ARG A 13 -6.56 -29.30 3.75
N ASP A 14 -5.60 -30.08 3.27
CA ASP A 14 -4.34 -29.57 2.73
C ASP A 14 -4.55 -28.66 1.52
N LEU A 15 -5.45 -29.05 0.61
CA LEU A 15 -5.82 -28.21 -0.54
C LEU A 15 -6.46 -26.89 -0.11
N LEU A 16 -7.32 -26.91 0.92
CA LEU A 16 -7.92 -25.69 1.45
C LEU A 16 -6.89 -24.81 2.15
N LEU A 17 -6.00 -25.40 2.95
CA LEU A 17 -4.91 -24.69 3.62
C LEU A 17 -4.00 -23.98 2.61
N ASN A 18 -3.58 -24.68 1.56
CA ASN A 18 -2.77 -24.09 0.48
C ASN A 18 -3.48 -22.92 -0.20
N GLN A 19 -4.78 -23.04 -0.49
CA GLN A 19 -5.56 -21.94 -1.05
C GLN A 19 -5.63 -20.75 -0.09
N VAL A 20 -5.88 -20.98 1.20
CA VAL A 20 -5.96 -19.92 2.21
C VAL A 20 -4.60 -19.22 2.38
N ARG A 21 -3.50 -19.96 2.34
CA ARG A 21 -2.12 -19.43 2.36
C ARG A 21 -1.83 -18.54 1.15
N GLU A 22 -2.26 -18.95 -0.05
CA GLU A 22 -2.14 -18.12 -1.26
C GLU A 22 -2.96 -16.84 -1.16
N LEU A 23 -4.20 -16.92 -0.68
CA LEU A 23 -5.06 -15.75 -0.45
C LEU A 23 -4.45 -14.80 0.58
N TYR A 24 -3.89 -15.33 1.68
CA TYR A 24 -3.14 -14.54 2.67
C TYR A 24 -1.99 -13.76 2.00
N GLY A 25 -1.18 -14.44 1.19
CA GLY A 25 -0.06 -13.81 0.48
C GLY A 25 -0.52 -12.69 -0.46
N ARG A 26 -1.59 -12.93 -1.25
CA ARG A 26 -2.16 -11.92 -2.15
C ARG A 26 -2.66 -10.68 -1.39
N ILE A 27 -3.30 -10.88 -0.23
CA ILE A 27 -3.76 -9.77 0.62
C ILE A 27 -2.57 -9.01 1.21
N ALA A 28 -1.55 -9.72 1.73
CA ALA A 28 -0.35 -9.10 2.27
C ALA A 28 0.38 -8.26 1.21
N TYR A 29 0.45 -8.75 -0.02
CA TYR A 29 1.05 -8.04 -1.15
C TYR A 29 0.25 -6.79 -1.52
N THR A 30 -1.07 -6.93 -1.62
CA THR A 30 -1.97 -5.82 -1.97
C THR A 30 -1.93 -4.74 -0.88
N GLN A 31 -1.95 -5.13 0.39
CA GLN A 31 -1.74 -4.24 1.54
C GLN A 31 -0.43 -3.47 1.36
N LYS A 32 0.67 -4.18 1.11
CA LYS A 32 2.00 -3.55 0.99
C LYS A 32 2.06 -2.57 -0.18
N THR A 33 1.41 -2.89 -1.28
CA THR A 33 1.30 -2.01 -2.46
C THR A 33 0.58 -0.71 -2.12
N HIS A 34 -0.53 -0.78 -1.37
CA HIS A 34 -1.23 0.42 -0.91
C HIS A 34 -0.41 1.24 0.10
N GLU A 35 0.34 0.62 1.01
CA GLU A 35 1.29 1.32 1.89
C GLU A 35 2.33 2.09 1.06
N LYS A 36 2.91 1.46 0.03
CA LYS A 36 3.89 2.12 -0.85
C LYS A 36 3.29 3.22 -1.70
N GLN A 37 2.06 3.05 -2.16
CA GLN A 37 1.35 4.12 -2.86
C GLN A 37 1.08 5.32 -1.95
N ALA A 38 0.70 5.08 -0.69
CA ALA A 38 0.54 6.14 0.30
C ALA A 38 1.87 6.88 0.57
N ASP A 39 3.00 6.17 0.64
CA ASP A 39 4.33 6.79 0.78
C ASP A 39 4.66 7.71 -0.41
N ILE A 40 4.37 7.27 -1.65
CA ILE A 40 4.56 8.07 -2.87
C ILE A 40 3.71 9.35 -2.84
N CYS A 41 2.43 9.23 -2.46
CA CYS A 41 1.53 10.37 -2.32
C CYS A 41 2.02 11.34 -1.21
N ALA A 42 2.51 10.81 -0.08
CA ALA A 42 3.07 11.61 1.00
C ALA A 42 4.32 12.39 0.57
N MET A 43 5.23 11.75 -0.17
CA MET A 43 6.42 12.40 -0.73
C MET A 43 6.05 13.51 -1.71
N SER A 44 5.06 13.25 -2.57
CA SER A 44 4.57 14.22 -3.55
C SER A 44 3.95 15.44 -2.87
N SER A 45 3.11 15.22 -1.85
CA SER A 45 2.51 16.29 -1.04
C SER A 45 3.57 17.12 -0.31
N ARG A 46 4.58 16.47 0.29
CA ARG A 46 5.68 17.17 0.98
C ARG A 46 6.47 18.04 0.00
N ARG A 47 6.79 17.52 -1.19
CA ARG A 47 7.53 18.27 -2.22
C ARG A 47 6.75 19.52 -2.66
N GLN A 48 5.44 19.40 -2.89
CA GLN A 48 4.60 20.56 -3.20
C GLN A 48 4.60 21.60 -2.09
N ARG A 49 4.44 21.16 -0.83
CA ARG A 49 4.43 22.06 0.33
C ARG A 49 5.74 22.81 0.49
N VAL A 50 6.88 22.13 0.32
CA VAL A 50 8.21 22.75 0.37
C VAL A 50 8.38 23.75 -0.76
N TRP A 51 8.00 23.40 -1.99
CA TRP A 51 8.13 24.32 -3.13
C TRP A 51 7.32 25.60 -2.94
N LYS A 52 6.08 25.48 -2.46
CA LYS A 52 5.23 26.65 -2.12
C LYS A 52 5.80 27.49 -1.01
N PHE A 53 6.33 26.86 0.04
CA PHE A 53 6.96 27.56 1.15
C PHE A 53 8.14 28.39 0.65
N VAL A 54 9.02 27.81 -0.17
CA VAL A 54 10.17 28.51 -0.77
C VAL A 54 9.71 29.67 -1.66
N LEU A 55 8.76 29.44 -2.58
CA LEU A 55 8.22 30.51 -3.43
C LEU A 55 7.63 31.66 -2.61
N THR A 56 6.87 31.33 -1.57
CA THR A 56 6.21 32.33 -0.70
C THR A 56 7.25 33.12 0.10
N ALA A 57 8.28 32.45 0.63
CA ALA A 57 9.36 33.09 1.37
C ALA A 57 10.19 34.02 0.46
N VAL A 58 10.54 33.57 -0.75
CA VAL A 58 11.27 34.39 -1.74
C VAL A 58 10.41 35.57 -2.20
N GLY A 59 9.13 35.35 -2.48
CA GLY A 59 8.20 36.42 -2.86
C GLY A 59 8.05 37.47 -1.77
N SER A 60 7.87 37.04 -0.52
CA SER A 60 7.75 37.93 0.64
C SER A 60 9.04 38.71 0.89
N GLY A 61 10.20 38.06 0.78
CA GLY A 61 11.50 38.71 0.92
C GLY A 61 11.76 39.75 -0.18
N THR A 62 11.45 39.41 -1.44
CA THR A 62 11.57 40.34 -2.58
C THR A 62 10.66 41.54 -2.39
N PHE A 63 9.41 41.32 -1.98
CA PHE A 63 8.46 42.39 -1.67
C PHE A 63 8.97 43.31 -0.57
N LEU A 64 9.37 42.78 0.59
CA LEU A 64 9.88 43.58 1.71
C LEU A 64 11.13 44.38 1.32
N ALA A 65 12.08 43.76 0.62
CA ALA A 65 13.28 44.45 0.20
C ALA A 65 13.01 45.57 -0.81
N SER A 66 12.01 45.41 -1.69
CA SER A 66 11.59 46.46 -2.61
C SER A 66 10.94 47.65 -1.88
N LEU A 67 10.19 47.40 -0.81
CA LEU A 67 9.59 48.44 0.03
C LEU A 67 10.65 49.31 0.71
N PHE A 68 11.77 48.70 1.13
CA PHE A 68 12.89 49.40 1.75
C PHE A 68 13.97 49.86 0.76
N GLY A 69 13.79 49.65 -0.54
CA GLY A 69 14.74 50.04 -1.58
C GLY A 69 16.10 49.33 -1.54
N LEU A 70 16.15 48.11 -0.99
CA LEU A 70 17.40 47.42 -0.62
C LEU A 70 18.00 46.50 -1.70
N LEU A 71 17.23 46.03 -2.69
CA LEU A 71 17.68 44.93 -3.57
C LEU A 71 17.67 45.21 -5.08
N LEU A 72 16.70 45.96 -5.63
CA LEU A 72 16.51 46.10 -7.08
C LEU A 72 15.82 47.44 -7.45
N ASP A 73 16.00 47.86 -8.70
CA ASP A 73 15.22 48.93 -9.33
C ASP A 73 13.71 48.61 -9.19
N PRO A 74 12.83 49.56 -8.81
CA PRO A 74 11.43 49.26 -8.45
C PRO A 74 10.63 48.54 -9.54
N GLN A 75 10.96 48.79 -10.81
CA GLN A 75 10.31 48.13 -11.95
C GLN A 75 10.61 46.63 -12.00
N TRP A 76 11.88 46.24 -11.80
CA TRP A 76 12.29 44.83 -11.81
C TRP A 76 11.77 44.07 -10.58
N ALA A 77 11.73 44.74 -9.43
CA ALA A 77 11.20 44.16 -8.20
C ALA A 77 9.69 43.86 -8.29
N SER A 78 8.91 44.78 -8.89
CA SER A 78 7.48 44.60 -9.11
C SER A 78 7.19 43.43 -10.06
N LEU A 79 7.96 43.32 -11.15
CA LEU A 79 7.83 42.21 -12.11
C LEU A 79 8.16 40.87 -11.46
N ALA A 80 9.25 40.79 -10.69
CA ALA A 80 9.65 39.58 -9.98
C ALA A 80 8.60 39.14 -8.94
N THR A 81 8.09 40.08 -8.14
CA THR A 81 7.07 39.80 -7.13
C THR A 81 5.77 39.31 -7.76
N SER A 82 5.33 39.96 -8.84
CA SER A 82 4.12 39.58 -9.58
C SER A 82 4.26 38.19 -10.22
N PHE A 83 5.43 37.89 -10.79
CA PHE A 83 5.71 36.57 -11.36
C PHE A 83 5.69 35.46 -10.29
N ILE A 84 6.31 35.71 -9.13
CA ILE A 84 6.26 34.78 -8.00
C ILE A 84 4.82 34.56 -7.53
N ALA A 85 4.01 35.62 -7.45
CA ALA A 85 2.60 35.50 -7.08
C ALA A 85 1.80 34.64 -8.08
N VAL A 86 2.07 34.77 -9.38
CA VAL A 86 1.48 33.89 -10.41
C VAL A 86 1.90 32.44 -10.20
N LEU A 87 3.18 32.16 -9.93
CA LEU A 87 3.66 30.81 -9.65
C LEU A 87 3.01 30.20 -8.41
N VAL A 88 2.89 30.95 -7.32
CA VAL A 88 2.20 30.50 -6.09
C VAL A 88 0.72 30.23 -6.37
N THR A 89 0.07 31.06 -7.18
CA THR A 89 -1.34 30.88 -7.57
C THR A 89 -1.52 29.63 -8.43
N ALA A 90 -0.67 29.42 -9.44
CA ALA A 90 -0.67 28.23 -10.27
C ALA A 90 -0.42 26.96 -9.44
N ALA A 91 0.53 27.01 -8.50
CA ALA A 91 0.79 25.93 -7.54
C ALA A 91 -0.45 25.61 -6.69
N SER A 92 -1.19 26.65 -6.26
CA SER A 92 -2.38 26.52 -5.43
C SER A 92 -3.58 25.95 -6.19
N LEU A 93 -3.71 26.27 -7.47
CA LEU A 93 -4.66 25.61 -8.36
C LEU A 93 -4.29 24.14 -8.56
N GLY A 94 -2.99 23.83 -8.71
CA GLY A 94 -2.49 22.47 -8.82
C GLY A 94 -2.89 21.55 -7.66
N ASP A 95 -2.90 22.03 -6.42
CA ASP A 95 -3.33 21.24 -5.25
C ASP A 95 -4.82 20.86 -5.31
N ARG A 96 -5.66 21.70 -5.92
CA ARG A 96 -7.08 21.37 -6.09
C ARG A 96 -7.26 20.24 -7.10
N THR A 97 -6.41 20.20 -8.11
CA THR A 97 -6.41 19.15 -9.14
C THR A 97 -5.78 17.86 -8.64
N PHE A 98 -4.64 17.95 -7.93
CA PHE A 98 -3.88 16.82 -7.42
C PHE A 98 -4.03 16.73 -5.91
N ARG A 99 -5.05 15.98 -5.46
CA ARG A 99 -5.41 15.83 -4.05
C ARG A 99 -4.56 14.76 -3.37
N TYR A 100 -3.23 14.86 -3.46
CA TYR A 100 -2.31 13.82 -2.94
C TYR A 100 -2.50 13.50 -1.45
N GLY A 101 -2.94 14.46 -0.64
CA GLY A 101 -3.26 14.21 0.77
C GLY A 101 -4.49 13.31 0.96
N GLU A 102 -5.52 13.47 0.12
CA GLU A 102 -6.71 12.62 0.12
C GLU A 102 -6.39 11.23 -0.43
N GLU A 103 -5.68 11.16 -1.57
CA GLU A 103 -5.22 9.88 -2.15
C GLU A 103 -4.36 9.09 -1.15
N MET A 104 -3.42 9.78 -0.47
CA MET A 104 -2.62 9.18 0.59
C MET A 104 -3.50 8.57 1.68
N GLN A 105 -4.53 9.30 2.13
CA GLN A 105 -5.41 8.81 3.19
C GLN A 105 -6.26 7.63 2.71
N GLN A 106 -6.82 7.69 1.50
CA GLN A 106 -7.58 6.58 0.92
C GLN A 106 -6.73 5.30 0.84
N HIS A 107 -5.47 5.40 0.39
CA HIS A 107 -4.57 4.25 0.36
C HIS A 107 -4.24 3.71 1.76
N ARG A 108 -4.07 4.59 2.76
CA ARG A 108 -3.86 4.16 4.16
C ARG A 108 -5.07 3.44 4.73
N ASP A 109 -6.27 3.95 4.45
CA ASP A 109 -7.52 3.35 4.90
C ASP A 109 -7.72 1.98 4.26
N THR A 110 -7.48 1.85 2.95
CA THR A 110 -7.49 0.54 2.25
C THR A 110 -6.45 -0.42 2.84
N ALA A 111 -5.22 0.04 3.11
CA ALA A 111 -4.18 -0.80 3.71
C ALA A 111 -4.58 -1.29 5.11
N ALA A 112 -5.23 -0.46 5.92
CA ALA A 112 -5.73 -0.85 7.24
C ALA A 112 -6.83 -1.92 7.16
N LEU A 113 -7.76 -1.80 6.19
CA LEU A 113 -8.79 -2.82 5.94
C LEU A 113 -8.18 -4.14 5.47
N LEU A 114 -7.20 -4.08 4.57
CA LEU A 114 -6.48 -5.26 4.08
C LEU A 114 -5.66 -5.93 5.18
N TRP A 115 -5.08 -5.15 6.10
CA TRP A 115 -4.41 -5.69 7.28
C TRP A 115 -5.36 -6.53 8.14
N ASN A 116 -6.57 -6.02 8.45
CA ASN A 116 -7.58 -6.78 9.20
C ASN A 116 -7.96 -8.09 8.50
N LEU A 117 -8.12 -8.07 7.16
CA LEU A 117 -8.37 -9.27 6.37
C LEU A 117 -7.19 -10.25 6.46
N ARG A 118 -5.96 -9.75 6.36
CA ARG A 118 -4.74 -10.55 6.46
C ARG A 118 -4.66 -11.28 7.80
N GLU A 119 -4.92 -10.59 8.90
CA GLU A 119 -4.95 -11.21 10.25
C GLU A 119 -6.08 -12.25 10.38
N SER A 120 -7.20 -12.03 9.70
CA SER A 120 -8.32 -13.00 9.67
C SER A 120 -7.96 -14.26 8.86
N TYR A 121 -7.27 -14.10 7.73
CA TYR A 121 -6.71 -15.23 6.97
C TYR A 121 -5.65 -15.97 7.79
N LEU A 122 -4.77 -15.26 8.49
CA LEU A 122 -3.77 -15.88 9.37
C LEU A 122 -4.44 -16.74 10.45
N SER A 123 -5.50 -16.24 11.06
CA SER A 123 -6.29 -16.99 12.05
C SER A 123 -6.89 -18.25 11.42
N LEU A 124 -7.42 -18.17 10.20
CA LEU A 124 -7.93 -19.34 9.48
C LEU A 124 -6.84 -20.37 9.15
N ILE A 125 -5.62 -19.92 8.83
CA ILE A 125 -4.45 -20.82 8.64
C ILE A 125 -4.17 -21.59 9.94
N VAL A 126 -4.17 -20.90 11.09
CA VAL A 126 -3.99 -21.54 12.41
C VAL A 126 -5.09 -22.54 12.69
N ASP A 127 -6.36 -22.17 12.48
CA ASP A 127 -7.53 -23.03 12.66
C ASP A 127 -7.43 -24.31 11.79
N LEU A 128 -6.93 -24.17 10.55
CA LEU A 128 -6.74 -25.27 9.61
C LEU A 128 -5.58 -26.18 10.01
N LYS A 129 -4.40 -25.63 10.36
CA LYS A 129 -3.21 -26.40 10.78
C LYS A 129 -3.41 -27.11 12.11
N SER A 130 -4.20 -26.53 13.02
CA SER A 130 -4.51 -27.13 14.33
C SER A 130 -5.64 -28.16 14.29
N GLU A 131 -6.26 -28.38 13.11
CA GLU A 131 -7.44 -29.23 12.92
C GLU A 131 -8.63 -28.90 13.84
N SER A 132 -8.62 -27.71 14.47
CA SER A 132 -9.63 -27.27 15.44
C SER A 132 -10.96 -26.90 14.77
N LEU A 133 -10.95 -26.65 13.46
CA LEU A 133 -12.12 -26.25 12.68
C LEU A 133 -12.56 -27.38 11.72
N PRO A 134 -13.85 -27.78 11.74
CA PRO A 134 -14.40 -28.70 10.73
C PRO A 134 -14.27 -28.14 9.31
N LEU A 135 -14.01 -29.03 8.35
CA LEU A 135 -13.66 -28.62 6.98
C LEU A 135 -14.75 -27.77 6.30
N ASP A 136 -16.03 -28.10 6.52
CA ASP A 136 -17.14 -27.34 5.94
C ASP A 136 -17.23 -25.91 6.50
N GLN A 137 -16.99 -25.74 7.79
CA GLN A 137 -16.94 -24.42 8.44
C GLN A 137 -15.73 -23.61 7.95
N ALA A 138 -14.59 -24.26 7.74
CA ALA A 138 -13.41 -23.62 7.19
C ALA A 138 -13.64 -23.11 5.75
N ARG A 139 -14.35 -23.90 4.91
CA ARG A 139 -14.75 -23.48 3.55
C ARG A 139 -15.66 -22.25 3.59
N GLN A 140 -16.65 -22.25 4.49
CA GLN A 140 -17.54 -21.11 4.66
C GLN A 140 -16.78 -19.85 5.09
N LYS A 141 -15.89 -19.96 6.10
CA LYS A 141 -15.08 -18.82 6.57
C LYS A 141 -14.15 -18.29 5.48
N ARG A 142 -13.57 -19.18 4.66
CA ARG A 142 -12.79 -18.81 3.46
C ARG A 142 -13.65 -18.03 2.46
N ASP A 143 -14.87 -18.48 2.16
CA ASP A 143 -15.78 -17.78 1.24
C ASP A 143 -16.19 -16.39 1.78
N GLU A 144 -16.44 -16.28 3.08
CA GLU A 144 -16.76 -15.01 3.76
C GLU A 144 -15.59 -14.02 3.67
N LEU A 145 -14.37 -14.48 3.94
CA LEU A 145 -13.16 -13.64 3.82
C LEU A 145 -12.91 -13.21 2.37
N GLN A 146 -13.18 -14.07 1.37
CA GLN A 146 -13.06 -13.69 -0.03
C GLN A 146 -14.09 -12.63 -0.43
N LYS A 147 -15.34 -12.75 0.03
CA LYS A 147 -16.37 -11.72 -0.19
C LYS A 147 -15.98 -10.40 0.47
N ALA A 148 -15.47 -10.44 1.69
CA ALA A 148 -15.00 -9.24 2.39
C ALA A 148 -13.81 -8.59 1.68
N ALA A 149 -12.85 -9.39 1.20
CA ALA A 149 -11.74 -8.90 0.38
C ALA A 149 -12.22 -8.25 -0.91
N GLN A 150 -13.18 -8.86 -1.62
CA GLN A 150 -13.77 -8.28 -2.82
C GLN A 150 -14.45 -6.94 -2.53
N ALA A 151 -15.16 -6.82 -1.41
CA ALA A 151 -15.79 -5.56 -1.00
C ALA A 151 -14.76 -4.45 -0.77
N VAL A 152 -13.65 -4.74 -0.08
CA VAL A 152 -12.56 -3.77 0.13
C VAL A 152 -11.92 -3.36 -1.20
N LEU A 153 -11.62 -4.33 -2.06
CA LEU A 153 -10.92 -4.08 -3.33
C LEU A 153 -11.78 -3.37 -4.37
N LYS A 154 -13.12 -3.53 -4.31
CA LYS A 154 -14.04 -2.85 -5.22
C LYS A 154 -13.96 -1.33 -5.10
N ASP A 155 -13.78 -0.83 -3.88
CA ASP A 155 -13.75 0.61 -3.58
C ASP A 155 -12.31 1.13 -3.41
N ALA A 156 -11.30 0.26 -3.58
CA ALA A 156 -9.90 0.62 -3.43
C ALA A 156 -9.44 1.57 -4.58
N PRO A 157 -8.75 2.67 -4.25
CA PRO A 157 -8.12 3.51 -5.26
C PRO A 157 -7.04 2.73 -6.04
N ARG A 158 -6.85 3.07 -7.33
CA ARG A 158 -5.85 2.41 -8.17
C ARG A 158 -4.42 2.68 -7.68
N THR A 159 -3.58 1.67 -7.72
CA THR A 159 -2.13 1.79 -7.45
C THR A 159 -1.34 1.96 -8.73
N THR A 160 -0.08 2.38 -8.59
CA THR A 160 0.84 2.55 -9.73
C THR A 160 1.82 1.37 -9.85
N PRO A 161 2.38 1.12 -11.05
CA PRO A 161 3.45 0.14 -11.22
C PRO A 161 4.67 0.40 -10.32
N GLN A 162 4.95 1.68 -10.03
CA GLN A 162 6.01 2.06 -9.10
C GLN A 162 5.73 1.54 -7.68
N ALA A 163 4.51 1.73 -7.17
CA ALA A 163 4.12 1.21 -5.86
C ALA A 163 4.19 -0.32 -5.81
N TYR A 164 3.77 -1.00 -6.88
CA TYR A 164 3.87 -2.45 -7.02
C TYR A 164 5.33 -2.92 -6.94
N ALA A 165 6.23 -2.35 -7.74
CA ALA A 165 7.65 -2.68 -7.72
C ALA A 165 8.31 -2.42 -6.34
N MET A 166 7.91 -1.34 -5.67
CA MET A 166 8.37 -1.03 -4.31
C MET A 166 7.86 -2.06 -3.27
N ALA A 167 6.67 -2.61 -3.47
CA ALA A 167 6.13 -3.68 -2.62
C ALA A 167 6.87 -5.01 -2.87
N GLN A 168 7.06 -5.39 -4.14
CA GLN A 168 7.83 -6.57 -4.55
C GLN A 168 9.22 -6.60 -3.90
N SER A 169 9.95 -5.49 -4.06
CA SER A 169 11.29 -5.32 -3.49
C SER A 169 11.28 -5.39 -1.95
N GLY A 170 10.27 -4.79 -1.31
CA GLY A 170 10.14 -4.80 0.14
C GLY A 170 9.77 -6.17 0.74
N LEU A 171 9.07 -7.01 -0.03
CA LEU A 171 8.69 -8.36 0.36
C LEU A 171 9.74 -9.42 -0.06
N LYS A 172 10.80 -9.01 -0.78
CA LYS A 172 11.82 -9.90 -1.35
C LYS A 172 11.25 -10.95 -2.31
N ASP A 173 10.17 -10.59 -2.98
CA ASP A 173 9.50 -11.38 -4.01
C ASP A 173 10.28 -11.25 -5.33
N LYS A 174 10.41 -12.36 -6.07
CA LYS A 174 11.08 -12.41 -7.38
C LYS A 174 10.14 -12.87 -8.50
N GLU A 175 8.93 -13.30 -8.19
CA GLU A 175 7.95 -13.76 -9.17
C GLU A 175 6.96 -12.66 -9.54
N ASP A 176 6.37 -12.77 -10.74
CA ASP A 176 5.66 -11.65 -11.38
C ASP A 176 4.13 -11.73 -11.16
N LEU A 177 3.54 -12.93 -11.24
CA LEU A 177 2.08 -13.13 -11.25
C LEU A 177 1.56 -14.20 -10.26
N THR A 178 2.46 -15.01 -9.70
CA THR A 178 2.13 -16.08 -8.77
C THR A 178 3.04 -15.99 -7.56
N LEU A 179 2.49 -16.15 -6.36
CA LEU A 179 3.30 -16.26 -5.16
C LEU A 179 3.70 -17.72 -5.00
N SER A 180 5.00 -17.98 -4.98
CA SER A 180 5.51 -19.29 -4.60
C SER A 180 5.20 -19.56 -3.11
N THR A 181 5.10 -20.83 -2.73
CA THR A 181 4.89 -21.20 -1.33
C THR A 181 6.01 -20.67 -0.42
N GLN A 182 7.24 -20.60 -0.93
CA GLN A 182 8.41 -20.04 -0.23
C GLN A 182 8.24 -18.55 0.06
N GLU A 183 7.72 -17.77 -0.90
CA GLU A 183 7.42 -16.35 -0.70
C GLU A 183 6.31 -16.14 0.32
N ILE A 184 5.27 -16.97 0.29
CA ILE A 184 4.21 -16.94 1.30
C ILE A 184 4.78 -17.25 2.69
N ASP A 185 5.70 -18.19 2.80
CA ASP A 185 6.36 -18.52 4.07
C ASP A 185 7.16 -17.35 4.65
N LEU A 186 7.86 -16.60 3.81
CA LEU A 186 8.56 -15.39 4.26
C LEU A 186 7.60 -14.33 4.85
N MET A 187 6.33 -14.34 4.43
CA MET A 187 5.28 -13.48 4.96
C MET A 187 4.55 -14.05 6.18
N LEU A 188 4.74 -15.34 6.50
CA LEU A 188 4.13 -16.01 7.64
C LEU A 188 5.08 -16.04 8.85
N PRO A 189 4.54 -16.11 10.09
CA PRO A 189 5.30 -16.46 11.27
C PRO A 189 5.98 -17.82 11.11
N GLU A 190 7.18 -17.98 11.67
CA GLU A 190 8.00 -19.20 11.53
C GLU A 190 7.23 -20.50 11.83
N ALA A 191 6.42 -20.51 12.89
CA ALA A 191 5.63 -21.69 13.28
C ALA A 191 4.53 -22.10 12.27
N LEU A 192 4.18 -21.23 11.32
CA LEU A 192 3.17 -21.50 10.29
C LEU A 192 3.78 -21.77 8.92
N ARG A 193 5.10 -21.72 8.80
CA ARG A 193 5.79 -22.04 7.54
C ARG A 193 5.68 -23.52 7.23
N GLU A 194 5.85 -23.88 5.96
CA GLU A 194 6.09 -25.29 5.60
C GLU A 194 7.58 -25.61 5.75
N ASP A 195 7.90 -26.81 6.25
CA ASP A 195 9.28 -27.26 6.35
C ASP A 195 9.81 -27.60 4.96
N TRP A 196 10.81 -26.84 4.50
CA TRP A 196 11.53 -27.09 3.26
C TRP A 196 12.68 -28.05 3.55
N GLU A 197 12.50 -29.36 3.33
CA GLU A 197 13.67 -30.23 3.19
C GLU A 197 14.43 -29.84 1.90
N HIS A 198 15.75 -29.64 2.05
CA HIS A 198 16.67 -29.22 0.99
C HIS A 198 16.77 -30.21 -0.18
#